data_AF-A0A956H0S5-F1
#
_entry.id   AF-A0A956H0S5-F1
#
_cell.length_a   1.000
_cell.length_b   1.000
_cell.length_c   1.000
_cell.angle_alpha   90.00
_cell.angle_beta   90.00
_cell.angle_gamma   90.00
#
_symmetry.space_group_name_H-M   'P 1'
#
loop_
_entity.id
_entity.type
_entity.pdbx_description
1 polymer ?
#
loop_
_entity_poly.entity_id
_entity_poly.type
_entity_poly.pdbx_seq_one_letter_code
_entity_poly.pdbx_strand_id
1 'polypeptide(L)'
;RAYTAEGQVVFAEQRPSLHVAAHEAAHALQQQAGRVPGGLGARGDGFERHADAVADAVVSGRSAEGILDRMPSGSGGSRSSSASEGAAVQRYGESEAVLGSRDTGMRRGNRRGSIVSTGGESIIVKDLARKMTTLDTSYRYDDFTEVLKKAALEEVDGLEDKDFEAWRTANEFHIVRVVNEALLGANCGDFAFSTGSRLMASTTNQWVHYGAMKGYVGDQKLDHAFALTYPLRIADGDLGGGVDKRKAIVADTWADSLVTDLEEFMAGTNPYEVPVANNNIQIKRGFRAKGQQVFDTQFPQNLRSRIVSYAREQLQQEREGMGWGNEKSEAVSKSRTDESIFEFNVDGSLKVRMSDGTKLWPQINGVGSLTEQQAALTFWANHSSARFDWNDMAKTNQAIAGLIAAGNPARQKAFELMNALDNNKKRKTMMNALSPTQLWDWIDSTGIKSNSGMWARNNGKPTMSHVVDKLDTARLKLLKAHISDTNWSTYVNPHLSKKRRRAVG
;
A
#
# COMPACT_ATOMS: atom_id res chain seq x y z
N ARG A 1 11.13 16.61 10.28
CA ARG A 1 10.43 15.29 10.39
C ARG A 1 10.46 14.86 11.85
N ALA A 2 9.42 14.21 12.37
CA ALA A 2 9.38 13.73 13.75
C ALA A 2 8.54 12.45 13.84
N TYR A 3 8.70 11.67 14.91
CA TYR A 3 7.83 10.53 15.21
C TYR A 3 7.83 10.22 16.71
N THR A 4 6.75 9.57 17.16
CA THR A 4 6.57 9.17 18.55
C THR A 4 6.35 7.67 18.69
N ALA A 5 7.20 7.01 19.47
CA ALA A 5 7.12 5.58 19.74
C ALA A 5 7.41 5.30 21.21
N GLU A 6 6.61 4.41 21.82
CA GLU A 6 6.79 3.99 23.24
C GLU A 6 6.87 5.16 24.24
N GLY A 7 6.13 6.24 23.99
CA GLY A 7 6.12 7.44 24.82
C GLY A 7 7.35 8.35 24.63
N GLN A 8 8.23 8.05 23.68
CA GLN A 8 9.39 8.86 23.32
C GLN A 8 9.19 9.59 21.99
N VAL A 9 9.60 10.86 21.94
CA VAL A 9 9.51 11.70 20.75
C VAL A 9 10.90 11.92 20.15
N VAL A 10 11.03 11.70 18.85
CA VAL A 10 12.28 11.93 18.11
C VAL A 10 12.07 12.99 17.03
N PHE A 11 12.93 13.99 17.01
CA PHE A 11 12.96 15.03 15.98
C PHE A 11 14.17 14.85 15.06
N ALA A 12 13.94 14.82 13.75
CA ALA A 12 15.01 14.77 12.75
C ALA A 12 15.72 16.12 12.57
N GLU A 13 15.12 17.21 13.04
CA GLU A 13 15.66 18.56 12.95
C GLU A 13 16.06 19.06 14.34
N GLN A 14 17.18 19.77 14.45
CA GLN A 14 17.64 20.34 15.72
C GLN A 14 16.67 21.38 16.32
N ARG A 15 15.77 21.95 15.50
CA ARG A 15 14.79 22.95 15.92
C ARG A 15 13.43 22.63 15.29
N PRO A 16 12.65 21.69 15.84
CA PRO A 16 11.31 21.41 15.35
C PRO A 16 10.41 22.63 15.53
N SER A 17 9.41 22.78 14.66
CA SER A 17 8.37 23.80 14.87
C SER A 17 7.52 23.45 16.09
N LEU A 18 6.93 24.48 16.73
CA LEU A 18 6.03 24.28 17.87
C LEU A 18 4.85 23.36 17.51
N HIS A 19 4.35 23.47 16.28
CA HIS A 19 3.29 22.58 15.76
C HIS A 19 3.74 21.12 15.77
N VAL A 20 4.91 20.82 15.20
CA VAL A 20 5.45 19.45 15.14
C VAL A 20 5.74 18.91 16.54
N ALA A 21 6.29 19.72 17.44
CA ALA A 21 6.53 19.29 18.81
C ALA A 21 5.22 18.98 19.57
N ALA A 22 4.18 19.80 19.38
CA ALA A 22 2.88 19.58 20.01
C ALA A 22 2.14 18.38 19.42
N HIS A 23 2.26 18.14 18.11
CA HIS A 23 1.70 16.98 17.40
C HIS A 23 2.25 15.66 17.96
N GLU A 24 3.57 15.56 18.07
CA GLU A 24 4.22 14.37 18.62
C GLU A 24 3.96 14.18 20.12
N ALA A 25 3.91 15.26 20.91
CA ALA A 25 3.53 15.18 22.31
C ALA A 25 2.10 14.63 22.51
N ALA A 26 1.17 14.94 21.60
CA ALA A 26 -0.17 14.37 21.63
C ALA A 26 -0.14 12.86 21.39
N HIS A 27 0.71 12.36 20.49
CA HIS A 27 0.92 10.92 20.30
C HIS A 27 1.53 10.23 21.53
N ALA A 28 2.43 10.90 22.25
CA ALA A 28 3.02 10.34 23.47
C ALA A 28 1.95 10.13 24.56
N LEU A 29 1.04 11.10 24.71
CA LEU A 29 -0.09 11.01 25.65
C LEU A 29 -1.12 9.95 25.22
N GLN A 30 -1.35 9.79 23.91
CA GLN A 30 -2.19 8.71 23.37
C GLN A 30 -1.63 7.33 23.72
N GLN A 31 -0.31 7.16 23.62
CA GLN A 31 0.38 5.91 23.96
C GLN A 31 0.34 5.63 25.47
N GLN A 32 0.55 6.65 26.31
CA GLN A 32 0.45 6.51 27.77
C GLN A 32 -0.96 6.14 28.25
N ALA A 33 -2.01 6.55 27.52
CA ALA A 33 -3.39 6.18 27.82
C ALA A 33 -3.76 4.73 27.40
N GLY A 34 -2.79 3.92 26.97
CA GLY A 34 -3.00 2.51 26.62
C GLY A 34 -3.76 2.30 25.31
N ARG A 35 -3.78 3.31 24.42
CA ARG A 35 -4.50 3.28 23.14
C ARG A 35 -3.49 3.38 22.00
N VAL A 36 -2.98 2.24 21.55
CA VAL A 36 -1.95 2.17 20.50
C VAL A 36 -2.42 1.26 19.37
N PRO A 37 -2.55 1.74 18.12
CA PRO A 37 -2.27 0.91 16.97
C PRO A 37 -0.78 0.60 17.00
N GLY A 38 -0.38 -0.67 17.13
CA GLY A 38 1.02 -1.05 16.97
C GLY A 38 1.47 -0.72 15.54
N GLY A 39 2.09 0.44 15.36
CA GLY A 39 2.53 0.96 14.06
C GLY A 39 2.13 2.42 13.84
N LEU A 40 2.94 3.14 13.06
CA LEU A 40 2.70 4.52 12.62
C LEU A 40 1.23 4.69 12.23
N GLY A 41 0.51 5.58 12.91
CA GLY A 41 -0.87 5.91 12.60
C GLY A 41 -1.01 6.27 11.12
N ALA A 42 -2.12 5.87 10.50
CA ALA A 42 -2.36 6.22 9.11
C ALA A 42 -2.70 7.71 9.05
N ARG A 43 -1.95 8.50 8.27
CA ARG A 43 -2.17 9.95 8.14
C ARG A 43 -3.66 10.28 7.94
N GLY A 44 -4.23 11.01 8.88
CA GLY A 44 -5.65 11.39 8.89
C GLY A 44 -6.60 10.40 9.57
N ASP A 45 -6.12 9.40 10.30
CA ASP A 45 -6.94 8.62 11.22
C ASP A 45 -7.42 9.45 12.42
N GLY A 46 -8.20 8.82 13.33
CA GLY A 46 -8.77 9.54 14.48
C GLY A 46 -7.71 10.05 15.46
N PHE A 47 -6.55 9.40 15.53
CA PHE A 47 -5.45 9.76 16.42
C PHE A 47 -4.59 10.87 15.80
N GLU A 48 -4.33 10.82 14.49
CA GLU A 48 -3.65 11.86 13.73
C GLU A 48 -4.46 13.17 13.70
N ARG A 49 -5.78 13.10 13.44
CA ARG A 49 -6.65 14.31 13.49
C ARG A 49 -6.74 14.90 14.90
N HIS A 50 -6.67 14.05 15.92
CA HIS A 50 -6.62 14.50 17.30
C HIS A 50 -5.29 15.19 17.60
N ALA A 51 -4.16 14.62 17.15
CA ALA A 51 -2.84 15.24 17.28
C ALA A 51 -2.74 16.58 16.54
N ASP A 52 -3.27 16.67 15.32
CA ASP A 52 -3.37 17.92 14.54
C ASP A 52 -4.18 18.98 15.31
N ALA A 53 -5.34 18.61 15.87
CA ALA A 53 -6.20 19.54 16.61
C ALA A 53 -5.54 20.06 17.91
N VAL A 54 -4.78 19.21 18.60
CA VAL A 54 -3.96 19.61 19.76
C VAL A 54 -2.86 20.57 19.32
N ALA A 55 -2.13 20.25 18.25
CA ALA A 55 -1.05 21.08 17.72
C ALA A 55 -1.54 22.46 17.27
N ASP A 56 -2.70 22.53 16.60
CA ASP A 56 -3.33 23.77 16.17
C ASP A 56 -3.78 24.65 17.36
N ALA A 57 -4.30 24.03 18.43
CA ALA A 57 -4.67 24.74 19.65
C ALA A 57 -3.44 25.35 20.33
N VAL A 58 -2.36 24.57 20.48
CA VAL A 58 -1.10 25.00 21.10
C VAL A 58 -0.46 26.14 20.31
N VAL A 59 -0.36 26.02 18.99
CA VAL A 59 0.20 27.09 18.12
C VAL A 59 -0.65 28.36 18.18
N SER A 60 -1.96 28.23 18.35
CA SER A 60 -2.88 29.37 18.50
C SER A 60 -2.89 29.98 19.91
N GLY A 61 -2.07 29.49 20.85
CA GLY A 61 -2.04 29.94 22.24
C GLY A 61 -3.32 29.62 23.04
N ARG A 62 -4.10 28.62 22.59
CA ARG A 62 -5.33 28.17 23.25
C ARG A 62 -5.05 26.91 24.08
N SER A 63 -5.83 26.68 25.14
CA SER A 63 -5.73 25.44 25.91
C SER A 63 -6.11 24.22 25.06
N ALA A 64 -5.27 23.19 25.12
CA ALA A 64 -5.52 21.89 24.49
C ALA A 64 -6.13 20.86 25.44
N GLU A 65 -6.30 21.19 26.73
CA GLU A 65 -6.79 20.28 27.78
C GLU A 65 -8.13 19.64 27.41
N GLY A 66 -9.13 20.44 27.03
CA GLY A 66 -10.44 19.91 26.63
C GLY A 66 -10.45 19.12 25.30
N ILE A 67 -9.37 19.18 24.51
CA ILE A 67 -9.17 18.32 23.33
C ILE A 67 -8.56 16.99 23.80
N LEU A 68 -7.52 17.06 24.63
CA LEU A 68 -6.85 15.91 25.24
C LEU A 68 -7.81 15.07 26.11
N ASP A 69 -8.79 15.68 26.78
CA ASP A 69 -9.82 14.97 27.55
C ASP A 69 -10.81 14.18 26.66
N ARG A 70 -10.89 14.55 25.37
CA ARG A 70 -11.77 13.94 24.37
C ARG A 70 -10.99 12.99 23.47
N MET A 71 -10.14 12.17 24.09
CA MET A 71 -9.40 11.10 23.40
C MET A 71 -10.33 10.26 22.53
N PRO A 72 -9.92 9.86 21.31
CA PRO A 72 -10.68 8.92 20.50
C PRO A 72 -10.90 7.60 21.25
N SER A 73 -12.12 7.35 21.72
CA SER A 73 -12.51 6.06 22.29
C SER A 73 -12.79 5.07 21.16
N GLY A 74 -12.06 3.96 21.14
CA GLY A 74 -12.30 2.85 20.20
C GLY A 74 -13.61 2.12 20.52
N SER A 75 -14.77 2.73 20.27
CA SER A 75 -16.10 2.10 20.34
C SER A 75 -17.24 3.04 19.88
N GLY A 76 -17.95 2.65 18.82
CA GLY A 76 -19.42 2.81 18.64
C GLY A 76 -20.04 4.19 18.33
N GLY A 77 -20.94 4.25 17.33
CA GLY A 77 -21.65 5.46 16.90
C GLY A 77 -23.17 5.54 17.20
N SER A 78 -23.87 6.31 16.34
CA SER A 78 -25.34 6.55 16.16
C SER A 78 -25.88 7.87 16.77
N ARG A 79 -26.74 8.72 16.13
CA ARG A 79 -27.79 8.51 15.11
C ARG A 79 -28.02 9.71 14.15
N SER A 80 -28.44 9.34 12.93
CA SER A 80 -29.34 9.97 11.94
C SER A 80 -29.06 11.33 11.30
N SER A 81 -28.67 11.30 10.02
CA SER A 81 -29.54 11.77 8.92
C SER A 81 -29.12 11.12 7.60
N SER A 82 -30.08 10.47 6.94
CA SER A 82 -29.96 9.81 5.64
C SER A 82 -29.78 10.82 4.50
N ALA A 83 -28.65 10.76 3.78
CA ALA A 83 -28.57 10.86 2.31
C ALA A 83 -27.12 10.84 1.82
N SER A 84 -26.92 10.12 0.71
CA SER A 84 -25.69 9.93 -0.09
C SER A 84 -24.65 8.94 0.46
N GLU A 85 -24.59 7.77 -0.19
CA GLU A 85 -23.42 6.91 -0.24
C GLU A 85 -22.22 7.72 -0.75
N GLY A 86 -21.46 8.29 0.18
CA GLY A 86 -20.11 8.75 -0.09
C GLY A 86 -19.17 7.55 -0.08
N ALA A 87 -18.61 7.22 -1.24
CA ALA A 87 -17.60 6.19 -1.41
C ALA A 87 -16.52 6.31 -0.33
N ALA A 88 -16.47 5.34 0.58
CA ALA A 88 -15.40 5.21 1.55
C ALA A 88 -14.07 5.06 0.78
N VAL A 89 -13.10 5.92 1.09
CA VAL A 89 -11.77 5.93 0.48
C VAL A 89 -11.11 4.57 0.71
N GLN A 90 -10.88 3.80 -0.37
CA GLN A 90 -10.05 2.59 -0.36
C GLN A 90 -8.70 2.93 0.27
N ARG A 91 -8.37 2.29 1.39
CA ARG A 91 -7.01 2.33 1.97
C ARG A 91 -6.12 1.43 1.13
N TYR A 92 -5.13 2.02 0.48
CA TYR A 92 -4.05 1.28 -0.16
C TYR A 92 -3.14 0.76 0.95
N GLY A 93 -2.98 -0.56 1.03
CA GLY A 93 -2.19 -1.25 2.06
C GLY A 93 -1.20 -2.23 1.46
N GLU A 94 -1.06 -2.27 0.12
CA GLU A 94 -0.28 -3.24 -0.62
C GLU A 94 1.21 -3.07 -0.38
N SER A 95 1.75 -1.85 -0.49
CA SER A 95 3.16 -1.60 -0.17
C SER A 95 3.48 -1.91 1.29
N GLU A 96 2.64 -1.51 2.24
CA GLU A 96 2.85 -1.84 3.66
C GLU A 96 2.79 -3.35 3.93
N ALA A 97 1.84 -4.06 3.31
CA ALA A 97 1.74 -5.51 3.43
C ALA A 97 2.95 -6.21 2.82
N VAL A 98 3.42 -5.74 1.65
CA VAL A 98 4.62 -6.28 1.00
C VAL A 98 5.85 -6.06 1.86
N LEU A 99 6.06 -4.85 2.38
CA LEU A 99 7.15 -4.51 3.29
C LEU A 99 7.08 -5.36 4.57
N GLY A 100 5.89 -5.45 5.17
CA GLY A 100 5.67 -6.23 6.38
C GLY A 100 5.98 -7.71 6.21
N SER A 101 5.72 -8.30 5.03
CA SER A 101 6.10 -9.68 4.71
C SER A 101 7.58 -9.80 4.36
N ARG A 102 8.15 -8.82 3.65
CA ARG A 102 9.57 -8.77 3.25
C ARG A 102 10.48 -8.73 4.46
N ASP A 103 10.13 -7.89 5.43
CA ASP A 103 10.97 -7.55 6.58
C ASP A 103 10.92 -8.62 7.69
N THR A 104 10.15 -9.71 7.49
CA THR A 104 10.11 -10.86 8.39
C THR A 104 11.42 -11.66 8.41
N GLY A 105 12.24 -11.54 7.38
CA GLY A 105 13.43 -12.37 7.19
C GLY A 105 13.16 -13.76 6.58
N MET A 106 11.91 -14.04 6.18
CA MET A 106 11.55 -15.30 5.51
C MET A 106 12.43 -15.55 4.27
N ARG A 107 13.02 -16.75 4.18
CA ARG A 107 13.82 -17.19 3.04
C ARG A 107 12.95 -17.84 1.96
N ARG A 108 13.38 -17.74 0.70
CA ARG A 108 12.65 -18.27 -0.46
C ARG A 108 13.12 -19.70 -0.75
N GLY A 109 12.32 -20.69 -0.41
CA GLY A 109 12.75 -22.10 -0.39
C GLY A 109 13.16 -22.68 -1.75
N ASN A 110 12.65 -22.14 -2.86
CA ASN A 110 12.98 -22.57 -4.22
C ASN A 110 13.87 -21.58 -4.99
N ARG A 111 14.60 -20.71 -4.31
CA ARG A 111 15.47 -19.72 -4.95
C ARG A 111 16.94 -20.03 -4.72
N ARG A 112 17.74 -20.07 -5.80
CA ARG A 112 19.17 -20.44 -5.74
C ARG A 112 19.94 -19.65 -4.66
N GLY A 113 19.78 -18.33 -4.63
CA GLY A 113 20.45 -17.48 -3.64
C GLY A 113 20.08 -17.79 -2.18
N SER A 114 18.81 -18.14 -1.90
CA SER A 114 18.40 -18.55 -0.56
C SER A 114 18.98 -19.91 -0.20
N ILE A 115 18.86 -20.89 -1.11
CA ILE A 115 19.39 -22.25 -0.96
C ILE A 115 20.89 -22.22 -0.67
N VAL A 116 21.67 -21.48 -1.46
CA VAL A 116 23.13 -21.38 -1.24
C VAL A 116 23.43 -20.71 0.11
N SER A 117 22.78 -19.58 0.40
CA SER A 117 23.07 -18.81 1.62
C SER A 117 22.72 -19.50 2.93
N THR A 118 21.81 -20.48 2.90
CA THR A 118 21.36 -21.21 4.08
C THR A 118 21.99 -22.60 4.22
N GLY A 119 22.83 -23.03 3.28
CA GLY A 119 22.89 -24.46 2.94
C GLY A 119 21.47 -24.94 2.59
N GLY A 120 21.12 -26.21 2.46
CA GLY A 120 19.76 -26.60 2.04
C GLY A 120 18.56 -26.17 2.93
N GLU A 121 18.74 -25.45 4.04
CA GLU A 121 17.71 -25.19 5.06
C GLU A 121 16.43 -24.55 4.54
N SER A 122 16.55 -23.54 3.67
CA SER A 122 15.37 -22.84 3.14
C SER A 122 14.40 -23.78 2.40
N ILE A 123 14.88 -24.87 1.81
CA ILE A 123 14.04 -25.93 1.20
C ILE A 123 13.27 -26.67 2.28
N ILE A 124 13.96 -27.09 3.34
CA ILE A 124 13.40 -27.92 4.43
C ILE A 124 12.33 -27.13 5.18
N VAL A 125 12.65 -25.90 5.57
CA VAL A 125 11.74 -25.00 6.28
C VAL A 125 10.46 -24.80 5.47
N LYS A 126 10.60 -24.57 4.16
CA LYS A 126 9.45 -24.45 3.25
C LYS A 126 8.65 -25.75 3.16
N ASP A 127 9.30 -26.92 3.12
CA ASP A 127 8.60 -28.22 3.05
C ASP A 127 7.83 -28.49 4.37
N LEU A 128 8.44 -28.20 5.51
CA LEU A 128 7.81 -28.29 6.83
C LEU A 128 6.60 -27.36 6.94
N ALA A 129 6.75 -26.10 6.54
CA ALA A 129 5.67 -25.13 6.54
C ALA A 129 4.48 -25.62 5.70
N ARG A 130 4.76 -26.16 4.51
CA ARG A 130 3.73 -26.72 3.61
C ARG A 130 3.02 -27.93 4.21
N LYS A 131 3.74 -28.85 4.87
CA LYS A 131 3.16 -30.02 5.55
C LYS A 131 2.16 -29.62 6.65
N MET A 132 2.45 -28.53 7.38
CA MET A 132 1.56 -28.00 8.43
C MET A 132 0.35 -27.29 7.83
N THR A 133 0.56 -26.46 6.81
CA THR A 133 -0.43 -25.45 6.42
C THR A 133 -1.33 -25.86 5.26
N THR A 134 -0.94 -26.88 4.49
CA THR A 134 -1.69 -27.29 3.31
C THR A 134 -3.09 -27.83 3.66
N LEU A 135 -4.11 -27.36 2.94
CA LEU A 135 -5.44 -27.95 2.99
C LEU A 135 -5.53 -29.25 2.17
N ASP A 136 -4.54 -29.57 1.36
CA ASP A 136 -4.46 -30.85 0.63
C ASP A 136 -4.18 -32.00 1.60
N THR A 137 -5.10 -32.96 1.71
CA THR A 137 -4.98 -34.12 2.62
C THR A 137 -3.92 -35.12 2.21
N SER A 138 -3.40 -35.08 0.97
CA SER A 138 -2.40 -36.03 0.48
C SER A 138 -0.97 -35.79 1.01
N TYR A 139 -0.74 -34.69 1.74
CA TYR A 139 0.59 -34.18 2.09
C TYR A 139 0.71 -33.70 3.56
N ARG A 140 -0.23 -34.07 4.43
CA ARG A 140 -0.38 -33.46 5.76
C ARG A 140 0.56 -34.04 6.82
N TYR A 141 0.90 -33.18 7.78
CA TYR A 141 1.25 -33.58 9.13
C TYR A 141 -0.07 -33.66 9.92
N ASP A 142 -0.58 -34.86 10.19
CA ASP A 142 -1.90 -35.04 10.83
C ASP A 142 -1.96 -34.36 12.21
N ASP A 143 -0.85 -34.31 12.94
CA ASP A 143 -0.79 -33.73 14.30
C ASP A 143 -1.03 -32.21 14.33
N PHE A 144 -0.64 -31.44 13.30
CA PHE A 144 -0.82 -29.99 13.33
C PHE A 144 -2.30 -29.59 13.30
N THR A 145 -3.13 -30.32 12.55
CA THR A 145 -4.56 -29.99 12.45
C THR A 145 -5.23 -30.18 13.80
N GLU A 146 -4.89 -31.24 14.54
CA GLU A 146 -5.40 -31.49 15.88
C GLU A 146 -4.91 -30.45 16.90
N VAL A 147 -3.63 -30.07 16.84
CA VAL A 147 -3.07 -29.01 17.70
C VAL A 147 -3.75 -27.67 17.42
N LEU A 148 -3.94 -27.33 16.15
CA LEU A 148 -4.65 -26.12 15.73
C LEU A 148 -6.10 -26.16 16.19
N LYS A 149 -6.79 -27.30 16.05
CA LYS A 149 -8.19 -27.49 16.46
C LYS A 149 -8.36 -27.26 17.95
N LYS A 150 -7.54 -27.93 18.76
CA LYS A 150 -7.56 -27.77 20.21
C LYS A 150 -7.30 -26.32 20.63
N ALA A 151 -6.26 -25.70 20.07
CA ALA A 151 -5.94 -24.31 20.38
C ALA A 151 -7.04 -23.34 19.94
N ALA A 152 -7.68 -23.57 18.78
CA ALA A 152 -8.74 -22.71 18.29
C ALA A 152 -10.01 -22.80 19.16
N LEU A 153 -10.42 -24.01 19.53
CA LEU A 153 -11.59 -24.23 20.40
C LEU A 153 -11.40 -23.64 21.81
N GLU A 154 -10.16 -23.57 22.30
CA GLU A 154 -9.86 -22.97 23.60
C GLU A 154 -9.79 -21.44 23.56
N GLU A 155 -9.30 -20.85 22.47
CA GLU A 155 -8.94 -19.43 22.43
C GLU A 155 -9.91 -18.57 21.60
N VAL A 156 -10.68 -19.15 20.67
CA VAL A 156 -11.63 -18.42 19.82
C VAL A 156 -13.01 -18.46 20.43
N ASP A 157 -13.48 -17.30 20.89
CA ASP A 157 -14.79 -17.17 21.54
C ASP A 157 -15.92 -17.65 20.63
N GLY A 158 -16.76 -18.53 21.18
CA GLY A 158 -17.92 -19.11 20.49
C GLY A 158 -17.61 -20.11 19.36
N LEU A 159 -16.36 -20.55 19.18
CA LEU A 159 -16.03 -21.58 18.18
C LEU A 159 -16.39 -22.98 18.70
N GLU A 160 -17.25 -23.68 17.97
CA GLU A 160 -17.62 -25.08 18.26
C GLU A 160 -16.89 -26.06 17.33
N ASP A 161 -16.75 -27.32 17.76
CA ASP A 161 -16.01 -28.37 17.03
C ASP A 161 -16.50 -28.56 15.59
N LYS A 162 -17.82 -28.56 15.39
CA LYS A 162 -18.48 -28.67 14.07
C LYS A 162 -18.17 -27.51 13.13
N ASP A 163 -17.79 -26.35 13.65
CA ASP A 163 -17.53 -25.13 12.89
C ASP A 163 -16.03 -24.93 12.61
N PHE A 164 -15.18 -25.80 13.16
CA PHE A 164 -13.71 -25.69 13.05
C PHE A 164 -13.22 -25.67 11.61
N GLU A 165 -13.67 -26.58 10.73
CA GLU A 165 -13.17 -26.61 9.35
C GLU A 165 -13.57 -25.37 8.54
N ALA A 166 -14.77 -24.83 8.80
CA ALA A 166 -15.22 -23.59 8.21
C ALA A 166 -14.39 -22.40 8.71
N TRP A 167 -14.12 -22.34 10.02
CA TRP A 167 -13.24 -21.34 10.62
C TRP A 167 -11.81 -21.45 10.08
N ARG A 168 -11.26 -22.66 9.98
CA ARG A 168 -9.91 -22.93 9.47
C ARG A 168 -9.77 -22.46 8.02
N THR A 169 -10.77 -22.77 7.18
CA THR A 169 -10.82 -22.31 5.79
C THR A 169 -10.91 -20.79 5.70
N ALA A 170 -11.72 -20.16 6.56
CA ALA A 170 -11.86 -18.70 6.60
C ALA A 170 -10.59 -17.98 7.09
N ASN A 171 -9.74 -18.65 7.86
CA ASN A 171 -8.51 -18.11 8.45
C ASN A 171 -7.23 -18.69 7.82
N GLU A 172 -7.33 -19.37 6.68
CA GLU A 172 -6.21 -20.08 6.05
C GLU A 172 -4.99 -19.18 5.81
N PHE A 173 -5.20 -17.97 5.30
CA PHE A 173 -4.16 -16.95 5.10
C PHE A 173 -3.47 -16.57 6.42
N HIS A 174 -4.22 -16.48 7.52
CA HIS A 174 -3.70 -16.13 8.82
C HIS A 174 -2.87 -17.27 9.43
N ILE A 175 -3.36 -18.50 9.32
CA ILE A 175 -2.65 -19.72 9.75
C ILE A 175 -1.33 -19.86 8.99
N VAL A 176 -1.39 -19.79 7.65
CA VAL A 176 -0.21 -19.89 6.77
C VAL A 176 0.81 -18.81 7.13
N ARG A 177 0.37 -17.55 7.29
CA ARG A 177 1.27 -16.45 7.69
C ARG A 177 1.99 -16.74 9.00
N VAL A 178 1.26 -17.12 10.05
CA VAL A 178 1.86 -17.32 11.39
C VAL A 178 2.86 -18.47 11.37
N VAL A 179 2.56 -19.57 10.67
CA VAL A 179 3.50 -20.69 10.52
C VAL A 179 4.75 -20.25 9.74
N ASN A 180 4.58 -19.60 8.59
CA ASN A 180 5.72 -19.19 7.76
C ASN A 180 6.63 -18.17 8.44
N GLU A 181 6.05 -17.19 9.14
CA GLU A 181 6.81 -16.20 9.90
C GLU A 181 7.50 -16.81 11.14
N ALA A 182 6.92 -17.86 11.74
CA ALA A 182 7.56 -18.59 12.83
C ALA A 182 8.78 -19.40 12.34
N LEU A 183 8.66 -19.97 11.14
CA LEU A 183 9.63 -20.87 10.53
C LEU A 183 10.72 -20.14 9.72
N LEU A 184 10.45 -18.92 9.25
CA LEU A 184 11.33 -18.10 8.42
C LEU A 184 11.65 -18.71 7.04
N GLY A 185 10.71 -19.44 6.44
CA GLY A 185 10.87 -20.00 5.09
C GLY A 185 9.55 -20.26 4.38
N ALA A 186 9.50 -19.91 3.09
CA ALA A 186 8.28 -19.86 2.30
C ALA A 186 8.58 -19.90 0.78
N ASN A 187 7.59 -20.26 -0.04
CA ASN A 187 7.59 -20.09 -1.50
C ASN A 187 6.54 -19.07 -1.96
N CYS A 188 6.41 -18.84 -3.27
CA CYS A 188 5.51 -17.82 -3.84
C CYS A 188 4.07 -17.90 -3.30
N GLY A 189 3.49 -19.11 -3.19
CA GLY A 189 2.15 -19.31 -2.58
C GLY A 189 2.09 -18.87 -1.12
N ASP A 190 3.10 -19.23 -0.34
CA ASP A 190 3.21 -18.92 1.08
C ASP A 190 3.36 -17.41 1.32
N PHE A 191 4.19 -16.73 0.52
CA PHE A 191 4.32 -15.28 0.53
C PHE A 191 3.02 -14.58 0.12
N ALA A 192 2.32 -15.10 -0.88
CA ALA A 192 1.01 -14.56 -1.28
C ALA A 192 0.00 -14.63 -0.13
N PHE A 193 0.00 -15.71 0.64
CA PHE A 193 -0.85 -15.85 1.82
C PHE A 193 -0.42 -14.92 2.95
N SER A 194 0.89 -14.81 3.23
CA SER A 194 1.41 -13.88 4.25
C SER A 194 1.06 -12.42 3.94
N THR A 195 1.28 -11.99 2.70
CA THR A 195 0.94 -10.63 2.24
C THR A 195 -0.57 -10.43 2.19
N GLY A 196 -1.33 -11.41 1.72
CA GLY A 196 -2.78 -11.36 1.74
C GLY A 196 -3.36 -11.28 3.15
N SER A 197 -2.78 -12.01 4.11
CA SER A 197 -3.17 -11.99 5.53
C SER A 197 -2.99 -10.60 6.13
N ARG A 198 -1.88 -9.92 5.82
CA ARG A 198 -1.65 -8.52 6.19
C ARG A 198 -2.68 -7.59 5.56
N LEU A 199 -2.97 -7.76 4.27
CA LEU A 199 -3.99 -6.97 3.57
C LEU A 199 -5.39 -7.15 4.17
N MET A 200 -5.78 -8.38 4.50
CA MET A 200 -7.09 -8.65 5.12
C MET A 200 -7.23 -7.99 6.49
N ALA A 201 -6.13 -7.88 7.24
CA ALA A 201 -6.07 -7.24 8.55
C ALA A 201 -5.94 -5.71 8.46
N SER A 202 -5.17 -5.16 7.52
CA SER A 202 -4.93 -3.71 7.44
C SER A 202 -6.00 -2.93 6.67
N THR A 203 -6.86 -3.62 5.91
CA THR A 203 -7.83 -2.97 5.02
C THR A 203 -9.27 -3.39 5.28
N THR A 204 -10.20 -2.56 4.83
CA THR A 204 -11.64 -2.83 4.84
C THR A 204 -12.21 -2.39 3.48
N ASN A 205 -13.30 -3.02 3.02
CA ASN A 205 -13.96 -2.71 1.74
C ASN A 205 -13.19 -3.08 0.46
N GLN A 206 -12.38 -4.13 0.52
CA GLN A 206 -11.84 -4.78 -0.67
C GLN A 206 -11.78 -6.29 -0.50
N TRP A 207 -11.70 -6.98 -1.62
CA TRP A 207 -11.38 -8.40 -1.68
C TRP A 207 -9.88 -8.58 -1.83
N VAL A 208 -9.36 -9.59 -1.14
CA VAL A 208 -7.99 -10.08 -1.24
C VAL A 208 -8.04 -11.48 -1.84
N HIS A 209 -7.33 -11.67 -2.94
CA HIS A 209 -7.32 -12.87 -3.73
C HIS A 209 -5.94 -13.54 -3.71
N TYR A 210 -5.96 -14.87 -3.75
CA TYR A 210 -4.80 -15.68 -4.07
C TYR A 210 -4.77 -15.91 -5.58
N GLY A 211 -3.90 -15.18 -6.27
CA GLY A 211 -3.68 -15.30 -7.70
C GLY A 211 -2.49 -16.20 -8.02
N ALA A 212 -2.53 -16.86 -9.17
CA ALA A 212 -1.42 -17.63 -9.70
C ALA A 212 -1.25 -17.45 -11.21
N MET A 213 0.00 -17.37 -11.66
CA MET A 213 0.38 -17.54 -13.05
C MET A 213 0.45 -19.04 -13.37
N LYS A 214 -0.13 -19.46 -14.49
CA LYS A 214 -0.14 -20.86 -14.95
C LYS A 214 0.01 -20.98 -16.48
N GLY A 215 0.35 -22.18 -16.91
CA GLY A 215 0.49 -22.51 -18.33
C GLY A 215 1.85 -22.10 -18.88
N TYR A 216 1.88 -21.67 -20.14
CA TYR A 216 3.11 -21.38 -20.88
C TYR A 216 2.98 -20.11 -21.72
N VAL A 217 4.11 -19.43 -21.95
CA VAL A 217 4.30 -18.42 -23.00
C VAL A 217 5.51 -18.84 -23.82
N GLY A 218 5.29 -19.32 -25.04
CA GLY A 218 6.33 -20.06 -25.77
C GLY A 218 6.78 -21.27 -24.93
N ASP A 219 8.09 -21.39 -24.71
CA ASP A 219 8.69 -22.46 -23.90
C ASP A 219 8.76 -22.11 -22.39
N GLN A 220 8.43 -20.87 -22.02
CA GLN A 220 8.47 -20.42 -20.63
C GLN A 220 7.26 -20.97 -19.86
N LYS A 221 7.50 -21.95 -18.97
CA LYS A 221 6.50 -22.40 -17.99
C LYS A 221 6.24 -21.32 -16.95
N LEU A 222 4.96 -21.06 -16.69
CA LEU A 222 4.51 -20.15 -15.64
C LEU A 222 4.08 -20.97 -14.41
N ASP A 223 4.69 -20.67 -13.28
CA ASP A 223 4.41 -21.26 -11.97
C ASP A 223 4.76 -20.25 -10.87
N HIS A 224 3.91 -19.26 -10.73
CA HIS A 224 4.11 -18.19 -9.75
C HIS A 224 2.80 -17.82 -9.07
N ALA A 225 2.87 -17.34 -7.83
CA ALA A 225 1.68 -16.97 -7.08
C ALA A 225 1.87 -15.66 -6.32
N PHE A 226 0.78 -14.90 -6.17
CA PHE A 226 0.81 -13.53 -5.67
C PHE A 226 -0.51 -13.19 -4.96
N ALA A 227 -0.47 -12.17 -4.09
CA ALA A 227 -1.69 -11.59 -3.55
C ALA A 227 -2.22 -10.53 -4.52
N LEU A 228 -3.54 -10.43 -4.64
CA LEU A 228 -4.21 -9.45 -5.49
C LEU A 228 -5.34 -8.79 -4.72
N THR A 229 -5.44 -7.46 -4.73
CA THR A 229 -6.60 -6.74 -4.19
C THR A 229 -7.53 -6.29 -5.31
N TYR A 230 -8.83 -6.36 -5.07
CA TYR A 230 -9.85 -5.86 -5.99
C TYR A 230 -11.10 -5.38 -5.25
N PRO A 231 -11.82 -4.34 -5.71
CA PRO A 231 -13.03 -3.86 -5.02
C PRO A 231 -14.16 -4.89 -4.95
N LEU A 232 -14.24 -5.81 -5.93
CA LEU A 232 -15.29 -6.82 -6.04
C LEU A 232 -14.71 -8.23 -5.91
N ARG A 233 -15.56 -9.23 -5.65
CA ARG A 233 -15.12 -10.63 -5.69
C ARG A 233 -14.88 -11.01 -7.15
N ILE A 234 -13.63 -11.30 -7.50
CA ILE A 234 -13.31 -12.06 -8.71
C ILE A 234 -13.63 -13.54 -8.45
N ALA A 235 -14.33 -14.19 -9.38
CA ALA A 235 -14.65 -15.60 -9.28
C ALA A 235 -13.38 -16.47 -9.36
N ASP A 236 -13.41 -17.62 -8.69
CA ASP A 236 -12.33 -18.60 -8.77
C ASP A 236 -12.31 -19.25 -10.16
N GLY A 237 -11.12 -19.56 -10.67
CA GLY A 237 -10.88 -20.01 -12.04
C GLY A 237 -9.99 -19.05 -12.84
N ASP A 238 -10.04 -19.14 -14.16
CA ASP A 238 -9.29 -18.24 -15.04
C ASP A 238 -9.78 -16.79 -14.90
N LEU A 239 -8.87 -15.83 -15.06
CA LEU A 239 -9.20 -14.42 -14.92
C LEU A 239 -10.32 -14.02 -15.90
N GLY A 240 -11.47 -13.63 -15.36
CA GLY A 240 -12.63 -13.24 -16.15
C GLY A 240 -12.37 -12.03 -17.05
N GLY A 241 -12.93 -12.05 -18.27
CA GLY A 241 -12.80 -10.93 -19.24
C GLY A 241 -13.36 -9.59 -18.74
N GLY A 242 -14.33 -9.62 -17.82
CA GLY A 242 -14.95 -8.43 -17.22
C GLY A 242 -14.17 -7.78 -16.07
N VAL A 243 -13.01 -8.32 -15.67
CA VAL A 243 -12.19 -7.73 -14.62
C VAL A 243 -11.46 -6.49 -15.15
N ASP A 244 -11.72 -5.34 -14.54
CA ASP A 244 -10.96 -4.11 -14.78
C ASP A 244 -9.57 -4.23 -14.15
N LYS A 245 -8.60 -4.66 -14.96
CA LYS A 245 -7.21 -4.91 -14.55
C LYS A 245 -6.52 -3.68 -13.96
N ARG A 246 -6.94 -2.47 -14.36
CA ARG A 246 -6.38 -1.22 -13.84
C ARG A 246 -6.77 -0.95 -12.39
N LYS A 247 -7.81 -1.61 -11.89
CA LYS A 247 -8.28 -1.48 -10.50
C LYS A 247 -7.78 -2.63 -9.61
N ALA A 248 -7.25 -3.69 -10.19
CA ALA A 248 -6.72 -4.82 -9.44
C ALA A 248 -5.24 -4.59 -9.15
N ILE A 249 -4.83 -4.63 -7.88
CA ILE A 249 -3.44 -4.36 -7.47
C ILE A 249 -2.78 -5.66 -7.05
N VAL A 250 -1.70 -6.02 -7.72
CA VAL A 250 -0.83 -7.13 -7.36
C VAL A 250 0.11 -6.68 -6.25
N ALA A 251 0.18 -7.48 -5.19
CA ALA A 251 1.06 -7.30 -4.04
C ALA A 251 1.91 -8.58 -3.89
N ASP A 252 3.14 -8.54 -4.38
CA ASP A 252 3.99 -9.70 -4.55
C ASP A 252 5.33 -9.54 -3.83
N THR A 253 5.40 -10.09 -2.61
CA THR A 253 6.62 -10.06 -1.81
C THR A 253 7.69 -11.03 -2.34
N TRP A 254 7.29 -12.13 -2.98
CA TRP A 254 8.24 -13.16 -3.38
C TRP A 254 9.05 -12.69 -4.59
N ALA A 255 8.42 -12.07 -5.59
CA ALA A 255 9.09 -11.55 -6.77
C ALA A 255 9.53 -10.09 -6.59
N ASP A 256 10.63 -9.92 -5.85
CA ASP A 256 11.30 -8.63 -5.67
C ASP A 256 10.40 -7.53 -5.07
N SER A 257 9.52 -7.89 -4.13
CA SER A 257 8.68 -6.92 -3.40
C SER A 257 7.91 -5.98 -4.34
N LEU A 258 7.26 -6.55 -5.34
CA LEU A 258 6.55 -5.84 -6.40
C LEU A 258 5.15 -5.43 -5.95
N VAL A 259 4.80 -4.17 -6.20
CA VAL A 259 3.44 -3.65 -6.13
C VAL A 259 3.11 -2.97 -7.46
N THR A 260 2.10 -3.47 -8.15
CA THR A 260 1.72 -3.01 -9.49
C THR A 260 0.23 -3.21 -9.73
N ASP A 261 -0.34 -2.62 -10.77
CA ASP A 261 -1.69 -2.99 -11.20
C ASP A 261 -1.64 -4.22 -12.13
N LEU A 262 -2.75 -4.94 -12.22
CA LEU A 262 -2.80 -6.20 -12.98
C LEU A 262 -2.62 -5.98 -14.49
N GLU A 263 -2.89 -4.77 -15.01
CA GLU A 263 -2.64 -4.46 -16.42
C GLU A 263 -1.13 -4.42 -16.68
N GLU A 264 -0.38 -3.69 -15.87
CA GLU A 264 1.09 -3.63 -15.95
C GLU A 264 1.75 -4.98 -15.65
N PHE A 265 1.23 -5.73 -14.67
CA PHE A 265 1.70 -7.09 -14.37
C PHE A 265 1.56 -8.01 -15.58
N MET A 266 0.38 -8.01 -16.21
CA MET A 266 0.11 -8.84 -17.38
C MET A 266 0.84 -8.36 -18.64
N ALA A 267 1.24 -7.09 -18.70
CA ALA A 267 2.02 -6.55 -19.82
C ALA A 267 3.51 -6.94 -19.79
N GLY A 268 3.98 -7.56 -18.70
CA GLY A 268 5.38 -7.98 -18.56
C GLY A 268 6.04 -7.52 -17.26
N THR A 269 5.38 -6.71 -16.43
CA THR A 269 5.87 -6.39 -15.07
C THR A 269 5.58 -7.55 -14.12
N ASN A 270 6.08 -8.73 -14.45
CA ASN A 270 5.90 -9.96 -13.69
C ASN A 270 7.23 -10.72 -13.62
N PRO A 271 7.35 -11.79 -12.81
CA PRO A 271 8.63 -12.41 -12.52
C PRO A 271 9.29 -13.09 -13.73
N TYR A 272 8.56 -13.28 -14.81
CA TYR A 272 9.03 -13.90 -16.05
C TYR A 272 9.32 -12.86 -17.14
N GLU A 273 9.03 -11.58 -16.90
CA GLU A 273 9.25 -10.48 -17.85
C GLU A 273 8.57 -10.70 -19.22
N VAL A 274 7.48 -11.48 -19.27
CA VAL A 274 6.72 -11.77 -20.49
C VAL A 274 5.28 -11.28 -20.41
N PRO A 275 4.69 -10.79 -21.51
CA PRO A 275 3.26 -10.53 -21.56
C PRO A 275 2.45 -11.83 -21.40
N VAL A 276 1.34 -11.77 -20.67
CA VAL A 276 0.45 -12.92 -20.43
C VAL A 276 -1.01 -12.59 -20.69
N ALA A 277 -1.80 -13.61 -21.01
CA ALA A 277 -3.24 -13.49 -21.25
C ALA A 277 -4.08 -13.88 -20.02
N ASN A 278 -5.39 -13.64 -20.09
CA ASN A 278 -6.30 -13.94 -18.99
C ASN A 278 -6.26 -15.41 -18.54
N ASN A 279 -6.12 -16.36 -19.47
CA ASN A 279 -6.03 -17.80 -19.17
C ASN A 279 -4.69 -18.20 -18.51
N ASN A 280 -3.68 -17.32 -18.54
CA ASN A 280 -2.45 -17.51 -17.78
C ASN A 280 -2.58 -17.05 -16.33
N ILE A 281 -3.64 -16.31 -15.97
CA ILE A 281 -3.90 -15.87 -14.59
C ILE A 281 -5.07 -16.66 -14.02
N GLN A 282 -4.82 -17.39 -12.94
CA GLN A 282 -5.83 -18.12 -12.19
C GLN A 282 -6.09 -17.44 -10.85
N ILE A 283 -7.35 -17.17 -10.53
CA ILE A 283 -7.82 -16.84 -9.19
C ILE A 283 -8.15 -18.14 -8.49
N LYS A 284 -7.42 -18.45 -7.41
CA LYS A 284 -7.60 -19.70 -6.67
C LYS A 284 -8.54 -19.54 -5.49
N ARG A 285 -8.48 -18.39 -4.80
CA ARG A 285 -9.32 -18.05 -3.65
C ARG A 285 -9.54 -16.54 -3.57
N GLY A 286 -10.62 -16.13 -2.91
CA GLY A 286 -10.91 -14.72 -2.62
C GLY A 286 -11.62 -14.56 -1.28
N PHE A 287 -11.10 -13.67 -0.44
CA PHE A 287 -11.62 -13.36 0.88
C PHE A 287 -11.87 -11.86 1.01
N ARG A 288 -12.94 -11.48 1.70
CA ARG A 288 -13.23 -10.07 1.96
C ARG A 288 -12.37 -9.58 3.12
N ALA A 289 -11.64 -8.47 2.95
CA ALA A 289 -10.90 -7.84 4.03
C ALA A 289 -11.87 -7.28 5.09
N LYS A 290 -11.60 -7.59 6.36
CA LYS A 290 -12.48 -7.25 7.50
C LYS A 290 -11.81 -6.34 8.53
N GLY A 291 -10.52 -6.07 8.36
CA GLY A 291 -9.76 -5.18 9.24
C GLY A 291 -9.26 -5.85 10.53
N GLN A 292 -8.40 -5.11 11.22
CA GLN A 292 -7.56 -5.62 12.30
C GLN A 292 -8.37 -6.13 13.49
N GLN A 293 -9.46 -5.44 13.84
CA GLN A 293 -10.32 -5.85 14.96
C GLN A 293 -10.93 -7.24 14.74
N VAL A 294 -11.44 -7.51 13.54
CA VAL A 294 -12.01 -8.83 13.23
C VAL A 294 -10.92 -9.89 13.22
N PHE A 295 -9.73 -9.57 12.70
CA PHE A 295 -8.59 -10.45 12.77
C PHE A 295 -8.20 -10.80 14.22
N ASP A 296 -8.11 -9.82 15.12
CA ASP A 296 -7.73 -10.08 16.51
C ASP A 296 -8.79 -10.87 17.28
N THR A 297 -10.07 -10.72 16.94
CA THR A 297 -11.15 -11.54 17.52
C THR A 297 -11.16 -12.97 16.97
N GLN A 298 -11.02 -13.15 15.66
CA GLN A 298 -11.10 -14.48 15.02
C GLN A 298 -9.78 -15.26 15.12
N PHE A 299 -8.67 -14.57 15.37
CA PHE A 299 -7.32 -15.12 15.38
C PHE A 299 -6.47 -14.50 16.52
N PRO A 300 -6.85 -14.72 17.79
CA PRO A 300 -6.31 -14.01 18.95
C PRO A 300 -4.84 -14.32 19.23
N GLN A 301 -4.17 -13.44 19.99
CA GLN A 301 -2.73 -13.53 20.24
C GLN A 301 -2.29 -14.85 20.87
N ASN A 302 -3.06 -15.41 21.80
CA ASN A 302 -2.73 -16.69 22.44
C ASN A 302 -2.72 -17.85 21.43
N LEU A 303 -3.72 -17.92 20.55
CA LEU A 303 -3.76 -18.88 19.45
C LEU A 303 -2.53 -18.73 18.56
N ARG A 304 -2.17 -17.49 18.18
CA ARG A 304 -0.97 -17.20 17.39
C ARG A 304 0.30 -17.72 18.10
N SER A 305 0.44 -17.44 19.39
CA SER A 305 1.58 -17.91 20.19
C SER A 305 1.67 -19.44 20.25
N ARG A 306 0.55 -20.15 20.39
CA ARG A 306 0.53 -21.62 20.39
C ARG A 306 0.98 -22.21 19.05
N ILE A 307 0.51 -21.63 17.93
CA ILE A 307 0.94 -22.04 16.59
C ILE A 307 2.45 -21.79 16.41
N VAL A 308 2.95 -20.63 16.83
CA VAL A 308 4.38 -20.28 16.77
C VAL A 308 5.23 -21.27 17.56
N SER A 309 4.83 -21.58 18.80
CA SER A 309 5.56 -22.52 19.65
C SER A 309 5.64 -23.91 19.01
N TYR A 310 4.51 -24.43 18.53
CA TYR A 310 4.47 -25.74 17.87
C TYR A 310 5.34 -25.75 16.60
N ALA A 311 5.21 -24.75 15.73
CA ALA A 311 5.98 -24.68 14.48
C ALA A 311 7.50 -24.65 14.76
N ARG A 312 7.93 -23.88 15.76
CA ARG A 312 9.35 -23.80 16.16
C ARG A 312 9.86 -25.09 16.77
N GLU A 313 9.05 -25.77 17.58
CA GLU A 313 9.39 -27.08 18.14
C GLU A 313 9.60 -28.11 17.02
N GLN A 314 8.69 -28.16 16.05
CA GLN A 314 8.83 -29.05 14.90
C GLN A 314 10.07 -28.75 14.06
N LEU A 315 10.40 -27.47 13.85
CA LEU A 315 11.65 -27.10 13.18
C LEU A 315 12.89 -27.54 13.97
N GLN A 316 12.85 -27.42 15.30
CA GLN A 316 13.93 -27.87 16.16
C GLN A 316 14.10 -29.41 16.09
N GLN A 317 13.01 -30.16 16.13
CA GLN A 317 13.02 -31.62 15.98
C GLN A 317 13.56 -32.05 14.60
N GLU A 318 13.13 -31.38 13.53
CA GLU A 318 13.67 -31.60 12.19
C GLU A 318 15.19 -31.36 12.18
N ARG A 319 15.67 -30.25 12.77
CA ARG A 319 17.11 -29.95 12.88
C ARG A 319 17.88 -31.00 13.68
N GLU A 320 17.36 -31.46 14.80
CA GLU A 320 17.98 -32.49 15.64
C GLU A 320 18.00 -33.87 14.97
N GLY A 321 16.85 -34.31 14.45
CA GLY A 321 16.70 -35.60 13.76
C GLY A 321 17.47 -35.67 12.44
N MET A 322 17.81 -34.53 11.85
CA MET A 322 18.62 -34.49 10.65
C MET A 322 20.11 -34.79 10.89
N GLY A 323 20.63 -34.63 12.11
CA GLY A 323 22.05 -34.77 12.40
C GLY A 323 22.88 -33.79 11.57
N TRP A 324 22.60 -32.48 11.70
CA TRP A 324 23.14 -31.43 10.84
C TRP A 324 24.68 -31.48 10.71
N GLY A 325 25.13 -31.96 9.54
CA GLY A 325 26.49 -31.88 9.04
C GLY A 325 26.47 -31.48 7.56
N ASN A 326 27.61 -31.01 7.03
CA ASN A 326 27.72 -30.41 5.69
C ASN A 326 27.15 -31.30 4.55
N GLU A 327 27.27 -32.63 4.67
CA GLU A 327 26.88 -33.58 3.61
C GLU A 327 25.37 -33.63 3.32
N LYS A 328 24.51 -33.54 4.34
CA LYS A 328 23.05 -33.63 4.16
C LYS A 328 22.47 -32.32 3.62
N SER A 329 23.04 -31.19 4.04
CA SER A 329 22.75 -29.85 3.50
C SER A 329 23.15 -29.74 2.03
N GLU A 330 24.31 -30.30 1.66
CA GLU A 330 24.73 -30.43 0.26
C GLU A 330 23.81 -31.36 -0.53
N ALA A 331 23.42 -32.52 0.02
CA ALA A 331 22.55 -33.47 -0.67
C ALA A 331 21.14 -32.87 -0.94
N VAL A 332 20.56 -32.14 0.01
CA VAL A 332 19.28 -31.42 -0.17
C VAL A 332 19.42 -30.30 -1.18
N SER A 333 20.55 -29.58 -1.19
CA SER A 333 20.82 -28.53 -2.19
C SER A 333 21.04 -29.10 -3.60
N LYS A 334 21.61 -30.32 -3.72
CA LYS A 334 21.89 -31.01 -4.98
C LYS A 334 20.71 -31.83 -5.52
N SER A 335 19.68 -32.11 -4.71
CA SER A 335 18.58 -33.03 -5.08
C SER A 335 17.43 -32.41 -5.88
N ARG A 336 17.46 -31.09 -6.13
CA ARG A 336 16.46 -30.41 -6.97
C ARG A 336 17.03 -30.18 -8.37
N THR A 337 16.26 -30.55 -9.39
CA THR A 337 16.58 -30.25 -10.79
C THR A 337 16.44 -28.74 -11.05
N ASP A 338 17.27 -28.19 -11.95
CA ASP A 338 17.31 -26.74 -12.27
C ASP A 338 15.94 -26.17 -12.67
N GLU A 339 15.04 -26.99 -13.22
CA GLU A 339 13.69 -26.59 -13.67
C GLU A 339 12.74 -26.12 -12.55
N SER A 340 13.07 -26.35 -11.28
CA SER A 340 12.28 -25.93 -10.11
C SER A 340 12.92 -24.83 -9.27
N ILE A 341 14.12 -24.38 -9.68
CA ILE A 341 14.91 -23.37 -8.98
C ILE A 341 14.79 -22.05 -9.73
N PHE A 342 14.35 -21.02 -9.01
CA PHE A 342 14.23 -19.68 -9.58
C PHE A 342 15.51 -18.88 -9.36
N GLU A 343 15.87 -18.12 -10.39
CA GLU A 343 17.02 -17.22 -10.37
C GLU A 343 16.68 -15.95 -11.14
N PHE A 344 16.60 -14.85 -10.41
CA PHE A 344 16.49 -13.49 -10.92
C PHE A 344 17.21 -12.56 -9.95
N ASN A 345 17.68 -11.42 -10.43
CA ASN A 345 18.31 -10.42 -9.57
C ASN A 345 17.27 -9.89 -8.57
N VAL A 346 17.61 -9.89 -7.27
CA VAL A 346 16.91 -9.02 -6.31
C VAL A 346 17.91 -8.11 -5.66
N ASP A 347 17.51 -6.86 -5.49
CA ASP A 347 18.20 -5.93 -4.61
C ASP A 347 17.47 -5.78 -3.26
N GLY A 348 16.32 -6.45 -3.10
CA GLY A 348 15.55 -6.43 -1.86
C GLY A 348 14.73 -5.15 -1.66
N SER A 349 14.74 -4.24 -2.64
CA SER A 349 13.99 -3.00 -2.56
C SER A 349 12.52 -3.19 -2.94
N LEU A 350 11.63 -2.38 -2.37
CA LEU A 350 10.24 -2.28 -2.79
C LEU A 350 10.17 -1.75 -4.22
N LYS A 351 9.52 -2.50 -5.12
CA LYS A 351 9.29 -2.09 -6.52
C LYS A 351 7.84 -1.68 -6.70
N VAL A 352 7.54 -0.38 -6.64
CA VAL A 352 6.22 0.12 -7.02
C VAL A 352 6.22 0.50 -8.49
N ARG A 353 5.48 -0.25 -9.32
CA ARG A 353 5.44 -0.10 -10.78
C ARG A 353 4.01 0.18 -11.22
N MET A 354 3.66 1.45 -11.39
CA MET A 354 2.31 1.85 -11.82
C MET A 354 2.41 2.95 -12.87
N SER A 355 1.54 2.90 -13.88
CA SER A 355 1.38 3.99 -14.84
C SER A 355 0.33 5.02 -14.39
N ASP A 356 -0.53 4.69 -13.43
CA ASP A 356 -1.52 5.61 -12.86
C ASP A 356 -0.98 6.33 -11.60
N GLY A 357 -0.68 7.62 -11.73
CA GLY A 357 -0.16 8.45 -10.66
C GLY A 357 -1.12 8.59 -9.48
N THR A 358 -2.44 8.41 -9.73
CA THR A 358 -3.47 8.48 -8.68
C THR A 358 -3.38 7.27 -7.74
N LYS A 359 -2.96 6.12 -8.26
CA LYS A 359 -2.76 4.88 -7.49
C LYS A 359 -1.34 4.75 -6.96
N LEU A 360 -0.36 5.26 -7.71
CA LEU A 360 1.04 5.29 -7.29
C LEU A 360 1.22 6.02 -5.96
N TRP A 361 0.69 7.25 -5.85
CA TRP A 361 1.02 8.13 -4.73
C TRP A 361 0.72 7.50 -3.36
N PRO A 362 -0.47 6.89 -3.13
CA PRO A 362 -0.74 6.19 -1.88
C PRO A 362 0.20 5.03 -1.55
N GLN A 363 0.79 4.36 -2.55
CA GLN A 363 1.70 3.22 -2.33
C GLN A 363 3.10 3.67 -1.87
N ILE A 364 3.50 4.89 -2.23
CA ILE A 364 4.85 5.41 -1.95
C ILE A 364 4.85 6.50 -0.87
N ASN A 365 3.69 7.05 -0.54
CA ASN A 365 3.55 8.05 0.50
C ASN A 365 3.59 7.39 1.87
N GLY A 366 4.71 7.55 2.59
CA GLY A 366 4.94 6.91 3.89
C GLY A 366 5.93 5.74 3.83
N VAL A 367 6.38 5.34 2.64
CA VAL A 367 7.51 4.41 2.50
C VAL A 367 8.76 5.05 3.12
N GLY A 368 9.38 4.37 4.09
CA GLY A 368 10.52 4.91 4.85
C GLY A 368 11.79 5.15 4.02
N SER A 369 11.92 4.46 2.89
CA SER A 369 13.08 4.58 1.99
C SER A 369 12.86 5.62 0.89
N LEU A 370 13.64 6.71 0.93
CA LEU A 370 13.64 7.74 -0.12
C LEU A 370 14.12 7.19 -1.47
N THR A 371 15.01 6.20 -1.47
CA THR A 371 15.51 5.56 -2.70
C THR A 371 14.41 4.77 -3.39
N GLU A 372 13.64 3.97 -2.64
CA GLU A 372 12.49 3.22 -3.18
C GLU A 372 11.41 4.16 -3.72
N GLN A 373 11.11 5.22 -2.96
CA GLN A 373 10.19 6.26 -3.38
C GLN A 373 10.65 6.91 -4.70
N GLN A 374 11.92 7.31 -4.79
CA GLN A 374 12.47 7.94 -6.00
C GLN A 374 12.49 6.99 -7.21
N ALA A 375 12.75 5.70 -7.00
CA ALA A 375 12.72 4.70 -8.07
C ALA A 375 11.31 4.57 -8.65
N ALA A 376 10.28 4.52 -7.80
CA ALA A 376 8.88 4.44 -8.22
C ALA A 376 8.42 5.70 -8.96
N LEU A 377 8.79 6.88 -8.45
CA LEU A 377 8.53 8.17 -9.09
C LEU A 377 9.20 8.28 -10.47
N THR A 378 10.45 7.82 -10.57
CA THR A 378 11.21 7.82 -11.82
C THR A 378 10.60 6.86 -12.84
N PHE A 379 10.18 5.67 -12.41
CA PHE A 379 9.46 4.73 -13.26
C PHE A 379 8.19 5.37 -13.85
N TRP A 380 7.34 5.93 -12.99
CA TRP A 380 6.10 6.56 -13.44
C TRP A 380 6.33 7.75 -14.37
N ALA A 381 7.29 8.63 -14.04
CA ALA A 381 7.60 9.81 -14.85
C ALA A 381 8.01 9.43 -16.29
N ASN A 382 8.77 8.34 -16.44
CA ASN A 382 9.27 7.85 -17.72
C ASN A 382 8.31 6.89 -18.42
N HIS A 383 7.22 6.49 -17.78
CA HIS A 383 6.27 5.55 -18.37
C HIS A 383 5.50 6.20 -19.54
N SER A 384 5.43 5.52 -20.68
CA SER A 384 4.76 6.01 -21.89
C SER A 384 3.25 6.21 -21.68
N SER A 385 2.62 5.30 -20.93
CA SER A 385 1.20 5.34 -20.57
C SER A 385 0.89 6.05 -19.24
N ALA A 386 1.83 6.85 -18.72
CA ALA A 386 1.65 7.57 -17.47
C ALA A 386 0.39 8.46 -17.51
N ARG A 387 -0.44 8.38 -16.47
CA ARG A 387 -1.75 9.04 -16.41
C ARG A 387 -2.18 9.39 -14.99
N PHE A 388 -3.29 10.11 -14.88
CA PHE A 388 -4.10 10.23 -13.66
C PHE A 388 -5.52 9.70 -13.91
N ASP A 389 -6.16 9.15 -12.89
CA ASP A 389 -7.59 8.82 -12.91
C ASP A 389 -8.42 10.09 -12.67
N TRP A 390 -8.60 10.87 -13.73
CA TRP A 390 -9.39 12.10 -13.68
C TRP A 390 -10.87 11.92 -13.31
N ASN A 391 -11.37 10.70 -13.09
CA ASN A 391 -12.71 10.48 -12.55
C ASN A 391 -12.71 10.47 -11.01
N ASP A 392 -11.59 10.11 -10.36
CA ASP A 392 -11.40 10.20 -8.92
C ASP A 392 -10.61 11.48 -8.57
N MET A 393 -11.28 12.64 -8.76
CA MET A 393 -10.64 13.95 -8.55
C MET A 393 -10.09 14.12 -7.13
N ALA A 394 -10.70 13.50 -6.12
CA ALA A 394 -10.24 13.62 -4.74
C ALA A 394 -8.86 12.99 -4.56
N LYS A 395 -8.68 11.73 -4.98
CA LYS A 395 -7.38 11.07 -4.92
C LYS A 395 -6.38 11.66 -5.91
N THR A 396 -6.82 12.02 -7.11
CA THR A 396 -5.94 12.64 -8.11
C THR A 396 -5.36 13.96 -7.62
N ASN A 397 -6.17 14.81 -6.96
CA ASN A 397 -5.67 16.07 -6.41
C ASN A 397 -4.60 15.85 -5.31
N GLN A 398 -4.80 14.84 -4.45
CA GLN A 398 -3.79 14.47 -3.45
C GLN A 398 -2.51 13.96 -4.11
N ALA A 399 -2.64 13.10 -5.12
CA ALA A 399 -1.50 12.58 -5.88
C ALA A 399 -0.72 13.70 -6.58
N ILE A 400 -1.41 14.61 -7.29
CA ILE A 400 -0.77 15.75 -7.96
C ILE A 400 0.02 16.59 -6.94
N ALA A 401 -0.59 16.92 -5.80
CA ALA A 401 0.07 17.71 -4.77
C ALA A 401 1.35 17.03 -4.27
N GLY A 402 1.29 15.73 -4.01
CA GLY A 402 2.44 14.92 -3.59
C GLY A 402 3.54 14.82 -4.64
N LEU A 403 3.17 14.52 -5.88
CA LEU A 403 4.10 14.36 -7.01
C LEU A 403 4.82 15.68 -7.36
N ILE A 404 4.14 16.82 -7.24
CA ILE A 404 4.78 18.14 -7.39
C ILE A 404 5.79 18.37 -6.27
N ALA A 405 5.41 18.07 -5.02
CA ALA A 405 6.27 18.25 -3.85
C ALA A 405 7.50 17.32 -3.87
N ALA A 406 7.38 16.13 -4.47
CA ALA A 406 8.48 15.20 -4.64
C ALA A 406 9.58 15.69 -5.61
N GLY A 407 9.28 16.69 -6.46
CA GLY A 407 10.26 17.28 -7.37
C GLY A 407 10.45 16.51 -8.68
N ASN A 408 11.55 16.79 -9.39
CA ASN A 408 11.81 16.20 -10.71
C ASN A 408 12.35 14.76 -10.58
N PRO A 409 11.98 13.83 -11.50
CA PRO A 409 11.21 14.03 -12.74
C PRO A 409 9.68 14.00 -12.57
N ALA A 410 9.14 13.54 -11.44
CA ALA A 410 7.69 13.37 -11.24
C ALA A 410 6.89 14.68 -11.40
N ARG A 411 7.40 15.80 -10.88
CA ARG A 411 6.77 17.12 -11.03
C ARG A 411 6.59 17.52 -12.49
N GLN A 412 7.60 17.31 -13.33
CA GLN A 412 7.52 17.64 -14.76
C GLN A 412 6.42 16.81 -15.43
N LYS A 413 6.39 15.50 -15.17
CA LYS A 413 5.34 14.62 -15.69
C LYS A 413 3.95 15.02 -15.21
N ALA A 414 3.80 15.37 -13.93
CA ALA A 414 2.54 15.86 -13.39
C ALA A 414 2.07 17.12 -14.14
N PHE A 415 2.96 18.09 -14.36
CA PHE A 415 2.65 19.31 -15.12
C PHE A 415 2.27 19.03 -16.57
N GLU A 416 2.93 18.09 -17.25
CA GLU A 416 2.57 17.66 -18.60
C GLU A 416 1.13 17.11 -18.64
N LEU A 417 0.79 16.22 -17.72
CA LEU A 417 -0.55 15.63 -17.62
C LEU A 417 -1.63 16.67 -17.25
N MET A 418 -1.31 17.60 -16.34
CA MET A 418 -2.18 18.73 -16.00
C MET A 418 -2.40 19.67 -17.19
N ASN A 419 -1.39 19.85 -18.04
CA ASN A 419 -1.53 20.60 -19.28
C ASN A 419 -2.45 19.86 -20.25
N ALA A 420 -2.29 18.54 -20.41
CA ALA A 420 -3.12 17.74 -21.30
C ALA A 420 -4.60 17.62 -20.90
N LEU A 421 -5.01 18.01 -19.68
CA LEU A 421 -6.39 17.89 -19.19
C LEU A 421 -7.40 18.80 -19.93
N ASP A 422 -8.05 18.29 -20.96
CA ASP A 422 -8.98 19.05 -21.80
C ASP A 422 -10.32 19.45 -21.12
N ASN A 423 -10.74 18.69 -20.11
CA ASN A 423 -12.03 18.87 -19.43
C ASN A 423 -12.03 20.09 -18.48
N ASN A 424 -12.79 21.12 -18.85
CA ASN A 424 -12.88 22.38 -18.11
C ASN A 424 -13.37 22.24 -16.66
N LYS A 425 -14.31 21.32 -16.38
CA LYS A 425 -14.85 21.12 -15.02
C LYS A 425 -13.80 20.46 -14.12
N LYS A 426 -13.12 19.44 -14.64
CA LYS A 426 -12.04 18.74 -13.94
C LYS A 426 -10.83 19.64 -13.72
N ARG A 427 -10.43 20.41 -14.75
CA ARG A 427 -9.36 21.40 -14.65
C ARG A 427 -9.65 22.46 -13.60
N LYS A 428 -10.88 23.00 -13.58
CA LYS A 428 -11.32 23.92 -12.50
C LYS A 428 -11.13 23.27 -11.13
N THR A 429 -11.63 22.06 -10.96
CA THR A 429 -11.55 21.32 -9.68
C THR A 429 -10.09 21.11 -9.24
N MET A 430 -9.23 20.68 -10.16
CA MET A 430 -7.80 20.50 -9.93
C MET A 430 -7.10 21.79 -9.49
N MET A 431 -7.26 22.89 -10.25
CA MET A 431 -6.56 24.15 -9.95
C MET A 431 -6.99 24.79 -8.62
N ASN A 432 -8.25 24.59 -8.23
CA ASN A 432 -8.73 25.09 -6.93
C ASN A 432 -8.29 24.20 -5.75
N ALA A 433 -7.79 22.97 -6.01
CA ALA A 433 -7.27 22.07 -4.98
C ALA A 433 -5.76 22.23 -4.71
N LEU A 434 -5.00 22.80 -5.64
CA LEU A 434 -3.56 23.04 -5.46
C LEU A 434 -3.29 24.10 -4.39
N SER A 435 -2.14 24.06 -3.73
CA SER A 435 -1.66 25.17 -2.88
C SER A 435 -1.22 26.38 -3.74
N PRO A 436 -1.14 27.61 -3.20
CA PRO A 436 -0.72 28.78 -3.98
C PRO A 436 0.65 28.60 -4.62
N THR A 437 1.58 27.97 -3.89
CA THR A 437 2.90 27.58 -4.37
C THR A 437 2.80 26.61 -5.55
N GLN A 438 2.08 25.50 -5.40
CA GLN A 438 1.96 24.49 -6.45
C GLN A 438 1.31 25.04 -7.72
N LEU A 439 0.27 25.88 -7.54
CA LEU A 439 -0.43 26.53 -8.65
C LEU A 439 0.51 27.49 -9.40
N TRP A 440 1.25 28.32 -8.68
CA TRP A 440 2.19 29.26 -9.30
C TRP A 440 3.38 28.56 -9.94
N ASP A 441 3.95 27.54 -9.30
CA ASP A 441 5.02 26.72 -9.86
C ASP A 441 4.60 26.08 -11.19
N TRP A 442 3.38 25.53 -11.27
CA TRP A 442 2.85 25.00 -12.53
C TRP A 442 2.73 26.09 -13.60
N ILE A 443 2.16 27.25 -13.25
CA ILE A 443 1.99 28.39 -14.18
C ILE A 443 3.34 28.88 -14.72
N ASP A 444 4.33 29.03 -13.84
CA ASP A 444 5.65 29.55 -14.16
C ASP A 444 6.48 28.55 -14.96
N SER A 445 6.63 27.34 -14.43
CA SER A 445 7.50 26.30 -14.99
C SER A 445 7.03 25.79 -16.35
N THR A 446 5.75 25.97 -16.70
CA THR A 446 5.20 25.49 -17.97
C THR A 446 5.03 26.60 -19.02
N GLY A 447 5.38 27.84 -18.69
CA GLY A 447 5.27 29.00 -19.58
C GLY A 447 3.83 29.51 -19.77
N ILE A 448 2.90 29.14 -18.89
CA ILE A 448 1.50 29.61 -18.95
C ILE A 448 1.42 31.12 -18.70
N LYS A 449 2.27 31.66 -17.80
CA LYS A 449 2.28 33.11 -17.46
C LYS A 449 2.42 34.01 -18.69
N SER A 450 3.15 33.58 -19.71
CA SER A 450 3.39 34.29 -20.97
C SER A 450 2.44 33.90 -22.10
N ASN A 451 1.52 32.94 -21.86
CA ASN A 451 0.59 32.44 -22.87
C ASN A 451 -0.73 33.24 -22.88
N SER A 452 -0.78 34.30 -23.68
CA SER A 452 -1.91 35.24 -23.78
C SER A 452 -2.74 35.13 -25.07
N GLY A 453 -2.37 34.24 -26.01
CA GLY A 453 -3.02 34.13 -27.31
C GLY A 453 -4.43 33.52 -27.26
N MET A 454 -5.40 34.15 -27.95
CA MET A 454 -6.83 33.78 -27.96
C MET A 454 -7.10 32.36 -28.52
N TRP A 455 -6.16 31.80 -29.29
CA TRP A 455 -6.21 30.46 -29.90
C TRP A 455 -5.13 29.51 -29.39
N ALA A 456 -4.39 29.90 -28.34
CA ALA A 456 -3.14 29.27 -27.93
C ALA A 456 -3.32 28.11 -26.93
N ARG A 457 -4.13 27.11 -27.27
CA ARG A 457 -3.91 25.75 -26.74
C ARG A 457 -2.70 25.13 -27.43
N ASN A 458 -1.54 25.77 -27.29
CA ASN A 458 -0.30 25.25 -27.85
C ASN A 458 0.12 24.04 -27.00
N ASN A 459 0.14 22.85 -27.60
CA ASN A 459 0.44 21.58 -26.91
C ASN A 459 -0.43 21.31 -25.67
N GLY A 460 -1.72 21.64 -25.72
CA GLY A 460 -2.69 21.36 -24.65
C GLY A 460 -2.68 22.32 -23.46
N LYS A 461 -1.65 23.17 -23.32
CA LYS A 461 -1.50 24.11 -22.20
C LYS A 461 -2.64 25.14 -22.16
N PRO A 462 -3.19 25.48 -20.98
CA PRO A 462 -4.15 26.57 -20.87
C PRO A 462 -3.44 27.94 -21.04
N THR A 463 -4.22 28.95 -21.46
CA THR A 463 -3.75 30.34 -21.43
C THR A 463 -3.88 30.91 -20.02
N MET A 464 -3.16 31.99 -19.72
CA MET A 464 -3.29 32.65 -18.43
C MET A 464 -4.70 33.20 -18.19
N SER A 465 -5.37 33.67 -19.26
CA SER A 465 -6.79 34.04 -19.24
C SER A 465 -7.69 32.87 -18.81
N HIS A 466 -7.43 31.67 -19.36
CA HIS A 466 -8.15 30.47 -18.98
C HIS A 466 -7.93 30.07 -17.51
N VAL A 467 -6.69 30.15 -17.02
CA VAL A 467 -6.39 29.89 -15.60
C VAL A 467 -7.19 30.84 -14.72
N VAL A 468 -7.11 32.14 -14.98
CA VAL A 468 -7.83 33.17 -14.22
C VAL A 468 -9.34 32.95 -14.24
N ASP A 469 -9.93 32.61 -15.39
CA ASP A 469 -11.36 32.30 -15.52
C ASP A 469 -11.82 31.16 -14.57
N LYS A 470 -10.99 30.14 -14.37
CA LYS A 470 -11.36 28.94 -13.63
C LYS A 470 -11.06 28.98 -12.13
N LEU A 471 -10.17 29.86 -11.67
CA LEU A 471 -9.95 30.05 -10.23
C LEU A 471 -11.13 30.78 -9.59
N ASP A 472 -11.58 30.32 -8.42
CA ASP A 472 -12.58 31.10 -7.66
C ASP A 472 -11.96 32.34 -6.99
N THR A 473 -12.80 33.21 -6.42
CA THR A 473 -12.33 34.46 -5.80
C THR A 473 -11.44 34.21 -4.59
N ALA A 474 -11.73 33.20 -3.78
CA ALA A 474 -10.91 32.88 -2.61
C ALA A 474 -9.51 32.42 -3.05
N ARG A 475 -9.47 31.59 -4.08
CA ARG A 475 -8.24 31.07 -4.69
C ARG A 475 -7.41 32.17 -5.34
N LEU A 476 -8.03 33.13 -6.00
CA LEU A 476 -7.35 34.32 -6.54
C LEU A 476 -6.77 35.21 -5.44
N LYS A 477 -7.46 35.38 -4.30
CA LYS A 477 -6.91 36.12 -3.15
C LYS A 477 -5.68 35.44 -2.57
N LEU A 478 -5.74 34.12 -2.40
CA LEU A 478 -4.60 33.34 -1.93
C LEU A 478 -3.42 33.41 -2.90
N LEU A 479 -3.67 33.36 -4.21
CA LEU A 479 -2.62 33.53 -5.21
C LEU A 479 -2.02 34.93 -5.16
N LYS A 480 -2.85 35.98 -5.06
CA LYS A 480 -2.40 37.37 -4.92
C LYS A 480 -1.49 37.56 -3.72
N ALA A 481 -1.86 37.02 -2.57
CA ALA A 481 -1.07 37.11 -1.35
C ALA A 481 0.26 36.33 -1.42
N HIS A 482 0.35 35.35 -2.32
CA HIS A 482 1.52 34.48 -2.44
C HIS A 482 2.58 35.00 -3.42
N ILE A 483 2.17 35.63 -4.51
CA ILE A 483 3.10 36.08 -5.57
C ILE A 483 3.45 37.57 -5.42
N SER A 484 4.56 38.00 -6.00
CA SER A 484 4.95 39.42 -5.96
C SER A 484 3.93 40.32 -6.66
N ASP A 485 3.83 41.57 -6.20
CA ASP A 485 2.95 42.58 -6.83
C ASP A 485 3.24 42.73 -8.33
N THR A 486 4.51 42.68 -8.74
CA THR A 486 4.93 42.68 -10.15
C THR A 486 4.40 41.47 -10.91
N ASN A 487 4.47 40.26 -10.36
CA ASN A 487 3.92 39.07 -11.00
C ASN A 487 2.39 39.15 -11.09
N TRP A 488 1.73 39.65 -10.05
CA TRP A 488 0.28 39.86 -10.05
C TRP A 488 -0.15 40.87 -11.10
N SER A 489 0.46 42.06 -11.13
CA SER A 489 0.10 43.15 -12.03
C SER A 489 0.38 42.79 -13.50
N THR A 490 1.43 42.01 -13.76
CA THR A 490 1.89 41.67 -15.11
C THR A 490 1.13 40.47 -15.69
N TYR A 491 0.92 39.40 -14.90
CA TYR A 491 0.46 38.13 -15.45
C TYR A 491 -0.97 37.75 -15.03
N VAL A 492 -1.49 38.22 -13.88
CA VAL A 492 -2.82 37.80 -13.40
C VAL A 492 -3.86 38.89 -13.62
N ASN A 493 -3.59 40.09 -13.13
CA ASN A 493 -4.51 41.23 -13.13
C ASN A 493 -5.06 41.62 -14.53
N PRO A 494 -4.27 41.56 -15.63
CA PRO A 494 -4.75 41.92 -16.96
C PRO A 494 -5.91 41.03 -17.45
N HIS A 495 -5.99 39.79 -16.96
CA HIS A 495 -7.03 38.83 -17.35
C HIS A 495 -8.28 38.87 -16.46
N LEU A 496 -8.30 39.68 -15.39
CA LEU A 496 -9.47 39.85 -14.54
C LEU A 496 -10.43 40.90 -15.12
N SER A 497 -11.74 40.60 -15.08
CA SER A 497 -12.77 41.61 -15.33
C SER A 497 -12.81 42.65 -14.21
N LYS A 498 -13.34 43.85 -14.47
CA LYS A 498 -13.46 44.93 -13.48
C LYS A 498 -14.17 44.48 -12.19
N LYS A 499 -15.23 43.67 -12.31
CA LYS A 499 -15.95 43.08 -11.18
C LYS A 499 -15.06 42.15 -10.36
N ARG A 500 -14.29 41.27 -11.02
CA ARG A 500 -13.40 40.33 -10.33
C ARG A 500 -12.20 41.02 -9.68
N ARG A 501 -11.62 42.05 -10.30
CA ARG A 501 -10.56 42.88 -9.68
C ARG A 501 -11.03 43.45 -8.34
N ARG A 502 -12.21 44.08 -8.33
CA ARG A 502 -12.82 44.61 -7.08
C ARG A 502 -13.06 43.52 -6.03
N ALA A 503 -13.47 42.32 -6.45
CA ALA A 503 -13.78 41.23 -5.53
C ALA A 503 -12.53 40.57 -4.91
N VAL A 504 -11.42 40.52 -5.65
CA VAL A 504 -10.13 40.03 -5.16
C VAL A 504 -9.45 41.07 -4.26
N GLY A 505 -9.70 42.35 -4.52
CA GLY A 505 -9.03 43.48 -3.87
C GLY A 505 -7.65 43.66 -4.44
#